data_AF-A0A5K3FI10-F1
#
_entry.id   AF-A0A5K3FI10-F1
#
_cell.length_a   1.000
_cell.length_b   1.000
_cell.length_c   1.000
_cell.angle_alpha   90.00
_cell.angle_beta   90.00
_cell.angle_gamma   90.00
#
_symmetry.space_group_name_H-M   'P 1'
#
loop_
_entity.id
_entity.type
_entity.pdbx_description
1 polymer ?
#
loop_
_entity_poly.entity_id
_entity_poly.type
_entity_poly.pdbx_seq_one_letter_code
_entity_poly.pdbx_strand_id
1 'polypeptide(L)'
;MKGSQIQPQICGYLEPKHQENRRISLTSPIFTRRKSKREWIVLDEDALKLVAFQDEESANRPKKEPLYSISLVNAVFGIELDNPLTFYIVSGRKYTYQAETHNGMLTWLSCLQACRDERNVAIRSDSGSEVAENVAYSTLPRYQRHISEHHLLRNLPKTYSFTSVKSGILKIPNTNTETNVNRLSIRDDGANSVFEHSPGPTSPFSEDTGFFIGEKASVAGSSMPAPNVTNRNNSDDSNFSAFEEPHPNLRLELQQSLEMVEKLQKQNQHLEEEVRDLRMDYSSLLQTCCMYKLDGSMETGQPANFIITNRHKDRISRILEAARKEDPRLPPTSLLSSQSGHTDSYGFQEIFTNVDMTILYVTSRLLDVYTLTSPAEELKIMKWKDFLHMDFATIPRYKLKELCRQGIPGELREQVWTKLIELGVGKIQQEVGPRYYQTLVARVNDSQIDSSHRRQIMLDVLRTFPNHIAFNRPEGFGVQQMQEVLQAFTLHNRAVGYCQGMNFIAGNATLFLDKETTFWLLVLFVEHHFPPNYFNAGLIAAQADQNVLRELLGRYCPELSASLQTLEVDISTITFNWFIAVFVNSVPI
;
A
#
# COMPACT_ATOMS: atom_id res chain seq x y z
N MET A 1 -32.63 -9.51 43.60
CA MET A 1 -33.03 -9.79 42.21
C MET A 1 -34.05 -8.75 41.76
N LYS A 2 -33.58 -7.65 41.16
CA LYS A 2 -34.39 -6.69 40.41
C LYS A 2 -33.98 -6.88 38.94
N GLY A 3 -34.94 -7.08 38.06
CA GLY A 3 -34.69 -7.32 36.63
C GLY A 3 -33.88 -6.17 36.03
N SER A 4 -32.80 -6.51 35.36
CA SER A 4 -32.03 -5.61 34.51
C SER A 4 -32.99 -5.02 33.47
N GLN A 5 -33.27 -3.72 33.59
CA GLN A 5 -33.88 -2.96 32.51
C GLN A 5 -32.93 -3.04 31.31
N ILE A 6 -33.37 -3.67 30.22
CA ILE A 6 -32.68 -3.59 28.94
C ILE A 6 -32.78 -2.11 28.52
N GLN A 7 -31.73 -1.32 28.75
CA GLN A 7 -31.58 -0.02 28.11
C GLN A 7 -31.06 -0.28 26.70
N PRO A 8 -31.84 -0.03 25.64
CA PRO A 8 -31.39 -0.34 24.29
C PRO A 8 -30.35 0.68 23.85
N GLN A 9 -29.12 0.23 23.56
CA GLN A 9 -28.08 1.12 23.02
C GLN A 9 -28.31 1.43 21.52
N ILE A 10 -29.13 0.62 20.81
CA ILE A 10 -29.60 0.89 19.44
C ILE A 10 -31.04 0.38 19.23
N CYS A 11 -31.92 1.24 18.72
CA CYS A 11 -33.29 0.89 18.35
C CYS A 11 -33.85 1.72 17.18
N GLY A 12 -34.84 1.18 16.47
CA GLY A 12 -35.50 1.90 15.39
C GLY A 12 -36.51 1.06 14.60
N TYR A 13 -37.34 1.73 13.79
CA TYR A 13 -38.27 1.01 12.91
C TYR A 13 -37.55 0.45 11.69
N LEU A 14 -37.79 -0.84 11.43
CA LEU A 14 -37.41 -1.50 10.19
C LEU A 14 -38.65 -2.13 9.55
N GLU A 15 -38.62 -2.22 8.22
CA GLU A 15 -39.70 -2.84 7.46
C GLU A 15 -39.28 -4.28 7.08
N PRO A 16 -39.87 -5.33 7.69
CA PRO A 16 -39.51 -6.71 7.40
C PRO A 16 -40.02 -7.13 6.01
N LYS A 17 -39.09 -7.55 5.15
CA LYS A 17 -39.40 -8.18 3.86
C LYS A 17 -39.38 -9.69 4.01
N HIS A 18 -40.40 -10.27 4.63
CA HIS A 18 -40.54 -11.73 4.63
C HIS A 18 -40.95 -12.22 3.23
N GLN A 19 -40.27 -13.23 2.70
CA GLN A 19 -40.83 -14.06 1.63
C GLN A 19 -41.99 -14.87 2.23
N GLU A 20 -43.23 -14.49 1.93
CA GLU A 20 -44.41 -15.25 2.35
C GLU A 20 -44.45 -16.62 1.66
N ASN A 21 -43.85 -17.65 2.26
CA ASN A 21 -44.31 -19.02 2.05
C ASN A 21 -45.55 -19.27 2.93
N ARG A 22 -46.69 -18.66 2.55
CA ARG A 22 -48.01 -19.07 3.06
C ARG A 22 -48.75 -19.78 1.95
N ARG A 23 -49.17 -21.02 2.20
CA ARG A 23 -50.10 -21.77 1.34
C ARG A 23 -51.32 -20.89 1.05
N ILE A 24 -51.47 -20.51 -0.21
CA ILE A 24 -52.61 -19.74 -0.70
C ILE A 24 -53.84 -20.66 -0.63
N SER A 25 -54.76 -20.37 0.30
CA SER A 25 -56.12 -20.89 0.23
C SER A 25 -56.86 -20.12 -0.86
N LEU A 26 -57.42 -20.84 -1.84
CA LEU A 26 -58.04 -20.36 -3.08
C LEU A 26 -59.38 -19.62 -2.90
N THR A 27 -59.65 -19.01 -1.75
CA THR A 27 -60.95 -18.37 -1.47
C THR A 27 -60.80 -17.06 -0.72
N SER A 28 -60.25 -16.02 -1.34
CA SER A 28 -60.47 -14.62 -0.93
C SER A 28 -60.16 -13.64 -2.08
N PRO A 29 -60.87 -12.50 -2.20
CA PRO A 29 -60.81 -11.65 -3.38
C PRO A 29 -59.47 -10.92 -3.52
N ILE A 30 -59.02 -10.83 -4.76
CA ILE A 30 -57.87 -10.08 -5.24
C ILE A 30 -58.19 -8.59 -5.06
N PHE A 31 -57.69 -7.93 -4.02
CA PHE A 31 -57.38 -6.48 -3.91
C PHE A 31 -57.31 -6.04 -2.42
N THR A 32 -56.25 -6.45 -1.72
CA THR A 32 -55.68 -5.64 -0.61
C THR A 32 -54.17 -5.85 -0.60
N ARG A 33 -53.42 -4.96 -1.26
CA ARG A 33 -51.97 -4.87 -1.10
C ARG A 33 -51.71 -4.39 0.33
N ARG A 34 -51.54 -5.32 1.29
CA ARG A 34 -51.22 -5.00 2.68
C ARG A 34 -49.90 -4.23 2.68
N LYS A 35 -49.93 -2.95 3.10
CA LYS A 35 -48.72 -2.21 3.48
C LYS A 35 -47.99 -3.06 4.53
N SER A 36 -46.74 -3.41 4.28
CA SER A 36 -45.99 -4.16 5.28
C SER A 36 -45.83 -3.26 6.52
N LYS A 37 -46.12 -3.83 7.69
CA LYS A 37 -46.23 -3.07 8.93
C LYS A 37 -44.83 -2.95 9.52
N ARG A 38 -44.37 -1.72 9.77
CA ARG A 38 -43.07 -1.45 10.38
C ARG A 38 -43.00 -2.06 11.78
N GLU A 39 -41.84 -2.59 12.13
CA GLU A 39 -41.58 -3.21 13.43
C GLU A 39 -40.46 -2.45 14.14
N TRP A 40 -40.57 -2.33 15.46
CA TRP A 40 -39.56 -1.69 16.29
C TRP A 40 -38.50 -2.72 16.68
N ILE A 41 -37.30 -2.58 16.14
CA ILE A 41 -36.20 -3.50 16.38
C ILE A 41 -35.27 -2.92 17.43
N VAL A 42 -34.93 -3.74 18.42
CA VAL A 42 -34.04 -3.41 19.53
C VAL A 42 -32.84 -4.36 19.49
N LEU A 43 -31.64 -3.80 19.56
CA LEU A 43 -30.42 -4.57 19.79
C LEU A 43 -30.18 -4.73 21.29
N ASP A 44 -30.25 -5.98 21.75
CA ASP A 44 -29.80 -6.39 23.08
C ASP A 44 -28.34 -6.85 22.96
N GLU A 45 -27.42 -5.94 23.29
CA GLU A 45 -25.97 -6.16 23.18
C GLU A 45 -25.49 -7.19 24.21
N ASP A 46 -26.09 -7.23 25.40
CA ASP A 46 -25.72 -8.16 26.47
C ASP A 46 -26.15 -9.59 26.13
N ALA A 47 -27.37 -9.77 25.61
CA ALA A 47 -27.87 -11.08 25.21
C ALA A 47 -27.47 -11.48 23.78
N LEU A 48 -26.87 -10.57 23.01
CA LEU A 48 -26.56 -10.68 21.59
C LEU A 48 -27.74 -11.15 20.75
N LYS A 49 -28.85 -10.44 20.92
CA LYS A 49 -30.09 -10.72 20.21
C LYS A 49 -30.66 -9.43 19.62
N LEU A 50 -31.20 -9.54 18.42
CA LEU A 50 -32.18 -8.55 17.96
C LEU A 50 -33.56 -8.99 18.41
N VAL A 51 -34.31 -8.05 18.96
CA VAL A 51 -35.63 -8.29 19.52
C VAL A 51 -36.62 -7.37 18.80
N ALA A 52 -37.65 -7.97 18.18
CA ALA A 52 -38.64 -7.24 17.39
C ALA A 52 -39.92 -7.01 18.20
N PHE A 53 -40.45 -5.79 18.15
CA PHE A 53 -41.70 -5.39 18.78
C PHE A 53 -42.63 -4.73 17.76
N GLN A 54 -43.93 -4.70 18.08
CA GLN A 54 -44.94 -4.08 17.22
C GLN A 54 -44.75 -2.55 17.11
N ASP A 55 -44.29 -1.90 18.17
CA ASP A 55 -44.07 -0.47 18.30
C ASP A 55 -43.10 -0.18 19.46
N GLU A 56 -42.61 1.06 19.52
CA GLU A 56 -41.70 1.52 20.58
C GLU A 56 -42.30 1.41 21.99
N GLU A 57 -43.60 1.70 22.16
CA GLU A 57 -44.28 1.58 23.46
C GLU A 57 -44.30 0.14 23.97
N SER A 58 -44.42 -0.83 23.06
CA SER A 58 -44.41 -2.26 23.38
C SER A 58 -43.04 -2.73 23.85
N ALA A 59 -41.96 -2.19 23.28
CA ALA A 59 -40.59 -2.50 23.69
C ALA A 59 -40.27 -1.99 25.10
N ASN A 60 -40.88 -0.86 25.49
CA ASN A 60 -40.67 -0.23 26.79
C ASN A 60 -41.53 -0.81 27.93
N ARG A 61 -42.42 -1.79 27.65
CA ARG A 61 -43.28 -2.44 28.67
C ARG A 61 -42.65 -3.74 29.17
N PRO A 62 -42.30 -3.86 30.48
CA PRO A 62 -41.48 -4.95 31.02
C PRO A 62 -42.13 -6.35 31.05
N LYS A 63 -43.36 -6.52 30.55
CA LYS A 63 -44.10 -7.81 30.54
C LYS A 63 -44.62 -8.21 29.16
N LYS A 64 -44.30 -7.47 28.10
CA LYS A 64 -44.79 -7.77 26.76
C LYS A 64 -43.77 -8.62 26.02
N GLU A 65 -44.18 -9.80 25.56
CA GLU A 65 -43.31 -10.70 24.80
C GLU A 65 -42.99 -10.11 23.41
N PRO A 66 -41.76 -10.29 22.92
CA PRO A 66 -41.38 -9.82 21.60
C PRO A 66 -42.03 -10.66 20.49
N LEU A 67 -42.21 -10.05 19.31
CA LEU A 67 -42.74 -10.73 18.13
C LEU A 67 -41.84 -11.91 17.71
N TYR A 68 -40.54 -11.67 17.73
CA TYR A 68 -39.51 -12.68 17.56
C TYR A 68 -38.18 -12.16 18.08
N SER A 69 -37.23 -13.06 18.28
CA SER A 69 -35.83 -12.72 18.55
C SER A 69 -34.90 -13.42 17.56
N ILE A 70 -33.82 -12.75 17.21
CA ILE A 70 -32.77 -13.25 16.32
C ILE A 70 -31.49 -13.33 17.11
N SER A 71 -30.95 -14.54 17.26
CA SER A 71 -29.61 -14.72 17.83
C SER A 71 -28.58 -14.14 16.87
N LEU A 72 -27.68 -13.30 17.36
CA LEU A 72 -26.55 -12.78 16.58
C LEU A 72 -25.32 -13.69 16.65
N VAL A 73 -25.37 -14.75 17.46
CA VAL A 73 -24.30 -15.76 17.54
C VAL A 73 -24.17 -16.46 16.18
N ASN A 74 -23.01 -16.35 15.55
CA ASN A 74 -22.70 -16.86 14.21
C ASN A 74 -23.60 -16.30 13.08
N ALA A 75 -24.23 -15.14 13.29
CA ALA A 75 -25.05 -14.52 12.26
C ALA A 75 -24.19 -13.89 11.15
N VAL A 76 -24.64 -14.02 9.90
CA VAL A 76 -24.05 -13.39 8.72
C VAL A 76 -24.93 -12.22 8.29
N PHE A 77 -24.31 -11.07 8.05
CA PHE A 77 -25.00 -9.85 7.62
C PHE A 77 -24.62 -9.54 6.16
N GLY A 78 -25.57 -9.02 5.37
CA GLY A 78 -25.29 -8.61 3.99
C GLY A 78 -26.32 -7.60 3.47
N ILE A 79 -26.05 -7.06 2.28
CA ILE A 79 -26.91 -6.10 1.58
C ILE A 79 -27.49 -6.74 0.31
N GLU A 80 -28.70 -6.35 -0.08
CA GLU A 80 -29.25 -6.76 -1.38
C GLU A 80 -28.79 -5.77 -2.46
N LEU A 81 -28.06 -6.27 -3.46
CA LEU A 81 -27.49 -5.45 -4.55
C LEU A 81 -28.57 -4.71 -5.36
N ASP A 82 -29.75 -5.30 -5.49
CA ASP A 82 -30.87 -4.73 -6.24
C ASP A 82 -31.62 -3.63 -5.48
N ASN A 83 -31.40 -3.49 -4.17
CA ASN A 83 -32.07 -2.48 -3.35
C ASN A 83 -31.12 -1.95 -2.25
N PRO A 84 -30.51 -0.76 -2.46
CA PRO A 84 -29.48 -0.20 -1.58
C PRO A 84 -29.99 0.30 -0.22
N LEU A 85 -31.28 0.06 0.10
CA LEU A 85 -31.89 0.30 1.41
C LEU A 85 -32.21 -1.01 2.14
N THR A 86 -31.91 -2.17 1.53
CA THR A 86 -32.28 -3.48 2.04
C THR A 86 -31.05 -4.26 2.47
N PHE A 87 -31.10 -4.77 3.70
CA PHE A 87 -30.07 -5.62 4.26
C PHE A 87 -30.69 -6.88 4.84
N TYR A 88 -29.88 -7.92 5.06
CA TYR A 88 -30.34 -9.18 5.60
C TYR A 88 -29.42 -9.73 6.67
N ILE A 89 -30.00 -10.54 7.53
CA ILE A 89 -29.37 -11.23 8.64
C ILE A 89 -29.67 -12.71 8.48
N VAL A 90 -28.64 -13.55 8.39
CA VAL A 90 -28.77 -15.00 8.35
C VAL A 90 -28.37 -15.56 9.70
N SER A 91 -29.35 -16.09 10.44
CA SER A 91 -29.14 -16.77 11.73
C SER A 91 -30.09 -17.96 11.78
N GLY A 92 -29.62 -19.11 11.26
CA GLY A 92 -30.43 -20.28 10.94
C GLY A 92 -31.40 -20.08 9.75
N ARG A 93 -32.06 -18.92 9.67
CA ARG A 93 -32.89 -18.45 8.54
C ARG A 93 -32.52 -17.03 8.13
N LYS A 94 -32.80 -16.66 6.87
CA LYS A 94 -32.60 -15.30 6.34
C LYS A 94 -33.74 -14.38 6.78
N TYR A 95 -33.41 -13.28 7.44
CA TYR A 95 -34.29 -12.17 7.77
C TYR A 95 -33.90 -10.97 6.93
N THR A 96 -34.81 -10.42 6.15
CA THR A 96 -34.54 -9.27 5.28
C THR A 96 -35.27 -8.04 5.81
N TYR A 97 -34.56 -6.93 5.93
CA TYR A 97 -35.07 -5.66 6.44
C TYR A 97 -34.81 -4.54 5.43
N GLN A 98 -35.77 -3.64 5.31
CA GLN A 98 -35.59 -2.39 4.60
C GLN A 98 -35.52 -1.22 5.59
N ALA A 99 -34.46 -0.43 5.48
CA ALA A 99 -34.28 0.82 6.22
C ALA A 99 -34.92 2.00 5.47
N GLU A 100 -35.23 3.08 6.19
CA GLU A 100 -35.78 4.29 5.58
C GLU A 100 -34.77 5.08 4.75
N THR A 101 -33.51 5.06 5.16
CA THR A 101 -32.42 5.80 4.53
C THR A 101 -31.20 4.90 4.39
N HIS A 102 -30.37 5.17 3.38
CA HIS A 102 -29.13 4.44 3.15
C HIS A 102 -28.18 4.59 4.34
N ASN A 103 -28.10 5.79 4.91
CA ASN A 103 -27.33 6.07 6.12
C ASN A 103 -27.82 5.26 7.33
N GLY A 104 -29.14 5.15 7.51
CA GLY A 104 -29.73 4.31 8.56
C GLY A 104 -29.41 2.82 8.38
N MET A 105 -29.42 2.32 7.15
CA MET A 105 -29.00 0.95 6.83
C MET A 105 -27.54 0.69 7.20
N LEU A 106 -26.62 1.56 6.76
CA LEU A 106 -25.18 1.43 7.04
C LEU A 106 -24.91 1.48 8.55
N THR A 107 -25.64 2.33 9.27
CA THR A 107 -25.53 2.43 10.74
C THR A 107 -25.94 1.13 11.43
N TRP A 108 -27.08 0.53 11.04
CA TRP A 108 -27.49 -0.78 11.55
C TRP A 108 -26.45 -1.87 11.30
N LEU A 109 -25.91 -1.96 10.07
CA LEU A 109 -24.91 -2.96 9.72
C LEU A 109 -23.60 -2.79 10.48
N SER A 110 -23.11 -1.55 10.61
CA SER A 110 -21.89 -1.24 11.35
C SER A 110 -22.00 -1.67 12.81
N CYS A 111 -23.15 -1.44 13.43
CA CYS A 111 -23.35 -1.78 14.83
C CYS A 111 -23.53 -3.28 15.06
N LEU A 112 -24.27 -3.97 14.19
CA LEU A 112 -24.39 -5.43 14.24
C LEU A 112 -23.03 -6.12 14.08
N GLN A 113 -22.17 -5.58 13.22
CA GLN A 113 -20.79 -6.05 13.07
C GLN A 113 -19.94 -5.77 14.32
N ALA A 114 -20.03 -4.58 14.91
CA ALA A 114 -19.30 -4.22 16.12
C ALA A 114 -19.65 -5.14 17.32
N CYS A 115 -20.94 -5.40 17.56
CA CYS A 115 -21.39 -6.27 18.65
C CYS A 115 -20.92 -7.73 18.48
N ARG A 116 -20.83 -8.22 17.23
CA ARG A 116 -20.28 -9.55 16.96
C ARG A 116 -18.77 -9.61 17.25
N ASP A 117 -18.06 -8.55 16.91
CA ASP A 117 -16.61 -8.49 16.99
C ASP A 117 -16.10 -8.36 18.44
N GLU A 118 -16.80 -7.62 19.32
CA GLU A 118 -16.44 -7.51 20.74
C GLU A 118 -16.47 -8.88 21.47
N ARG A 119 -17.38 -9.78 21.09
CA ARG A 119 -17.44 -11.13 21.67
C ARG A 119 -16.36 -12.08 21.15
N ASN A 120 -15.95 -11.95 19.88
CA ASN A 120 -14.82 -12.72 19.36
C ASN A 120 -13.50 -12.38 20.08
N VAL A 121 -13.40 -11.17 20.63
CA VAL A 121 -12.28 -10.77 21.50
C VAL A 121 -12.43 -11.37 22.90
N ALA A 122 -13.62 -11.34 23.50
CA ALA A 122 -13.87 -11.92 24.83
C ALA A 122 -13.72 -13.45 24.90
N ILE A 123 -14.07 -14.18 23.85
CA ILE A 123 -13.90 -15.65 23.78
C ILE A 123 -12.40 -16.01 23.70
N ARG A 124 -11.58 -15.20 23.01
CA ARG A 124 -10.13 -15.42 22.90
C ARG A 124 -9.37 -15.19 24.21
N SER A 125 -9.91 -14.38 25.12
CA SER A 125 -9.33 -14.19 26.46
C SER A 125 -9.69 -15.30 27.45
N ASP A 126 -10.75 -16.07 27.19
CA ASP A 126 -11.28 -17.06 28.15
C ASP A 126 -10.97 -18.53 27.77
N SER A 127 -10.61 -18.81 26.51
CA SER A 127 -10.17 -20.13 26.06
C SER A 127 -8.68 -20.15 25.73
N GLY A 128 -7.84 -20.36 26.74
CA GLY A 128 -6.46 -20.79 26.56
C GLY A 128 -6.42 -22.23 26.04
N SER A 129 -6.56 -22.43 24.73
CA SER A 129 -6.28 -23.72 24.07
C SER A 129 -6.11 -23.53 22.55
N GLU A 130 -4.89 -23.78 22.06
CA GLU A 130 -4.59 -23.96 20.64
C GLU A 130 -5.11 -25.33 20.16
N VAL A 131 -6.33 -25.43 19.65
CA VAL A 131 -6.72 -26.54 18.75
C VAL A 131 -7.83 -26.12 17.76
N ALA A 132 -7.52 -26.23 16.47
CA ALA A 132 -8.39 -26.44 15.30
C ALA A 132 -9.40 -25.35 14.86
N GLU A 133 -8.99 -24.50 13.90
CA GLU A 133 -9.88 -23.95 12.86
C GLU A 133 -9.77 -24.83 11.60
N ASN A 134 -10.51 -25.94 11.60
CA ASN A 134 -10.96 -26.59 10.38
C ASN A 134 -12.48 -26.76 10.55
N VAL A 135 -13.24 -26.53 9.47
CA VAL A 135 -14.71 -26.54 9.35
C VAL A 135 -15.37 -25.15 9.46
N ALA A 136 -15.49 -24.46 8.32
CA ALA A 136 -16.74 -23.87 7.79
C ALA A 136 -16.49 -22.88 6.64
N TYR A 137 -15.88 -23.34 5.53
CA TYR A 137 -15.92 -22.63 4.24
C TYR A 137 -16.36 -23.60 3.14
N SER A 138 -17.63 -23.99 3.17
CA SER A 138 -18.25 -24.70 2.07
C SER A 138 -19.74 -24.38 2.02
N THR A 139 -20.08 -23.18 1.53
CA THR A 139 -21.31 -22.88 0.76
C THR A 139 -21.50 -21.37 0.62
N LEU A 140 -20.81 -20.75 -0.34
CA LEU A 140 -21.28 -19.50 -0.96
C LEU A 140 -21.17 -19.64 -2.49
N PRO A 141 -22.25 -19.36 -3.24
CA PRO A 141 -22.21 -19.39 -4.70
C PRO A 141 -21.45 -18.18 -5.26
N ARG A 142 -20.63 -18.44 -6.29
CA ARG A 142 -19.98 -17.48 -7.19
C ARG A 142 -20.95 -16.37 -7.61
N TYR A 143 -20.62 -15.11 -7.41
CA TYR A 143 -21.11 -14.00 -8.23
C TYR A 143 -20.07 -12.88 -8.36
N GLN A 144 -20.04 -12.31 -9.56
CA GLN A 144 -18.96 -11.55 -10.18
C GLN A 144 -18.58 -10.21 -9.54
N ARG A 145 -17.31 -9.86 -9.79
CA ARG A 145 -16.71 -8.52 -9.75
C ARG A 145 -17.66 -7.44 -10.27
N HIS A 146 -17.81 -6.38 -9.49
CA HIS A 146 -17.72 -4.96 -9.85
C HIS A 146 -18.33 -4.18 -8.69
N ILE A 147 -17.52 -3.41 -7.96
CA ILE A 147 -17.83 -2.09 -7.39
C ILE A 147 -16.49 -1.59 -6.86
N SER A 148 -15.79 -0.87 -7.72
CA SER A 148 -14.90 0.21 -7.31
C SER A 148 -15.79 1.39 -6.88
N GLU A 149 -15.24 2.27 -6.06
CA GLU A 149 -15.85 3.48 -5.47
C GLU A 149 -16.48 3.28 -4.09
N HIS A 150 -15.75 3.65 -3.04
CA HIS A 150 -16.37 4.21 -1.84
C HIS A 150 -15.45 5.22 -1.17
N HIS A 151 -15.58 6.49 -1.58
CA HIS A 151 -15.62 7.57 -0.61
C HIS A 151 -16.95 7.47 0.15
N LEU A 152 -16.91 7.63 1.49
CA LEU A 152 -17.79 8.51 2.30
C LEU A 152 -17.99 8.04 3.77
N LEU A 153 -17.64 8.96 4.69
CA LEU A 153 -18.24 9.26 6.01
C LEU A 153 -17.87 8.36 7.21
N ARG A 154 -17.11 8.80 8.24
CA ARG A 154 -17.24 9.82 9.33
C ARG A 154 -18.12 9.44 10.55
N ASN A 155 -17.44 9.31 11.70
CA ASN A 155 -17.82 9.46 13.13
C ASN A 155 -19.30 9.59 13.52
N LEU A 156 -19.75 8.77 14.49
CA LEU A 156 -20.92 9.04 15.33
C LEU A 156 -20.74 8.48 16.78
N PRO A 157 -21.09 9.23 17.84
CA PRO A 157 -21.05 8.80 19.25
C PRO A 157 -22.18 7.84 19.67
N LYS A 158 -21.98 7.10 20.76
CA LYS A 158 -22.84 5.99 21.21
C LYS A 158 -24.21 6.46 21.75
N THR A 159 -25.26 5.73 21.37
CA THR A 159 -26.71 5.84 21.66
C THR A 159 -27.55 6.65 20.67
N TYR A 160 -28.36 5.94 19.86
CA TYR A 160 -29.32 6.54 18.94
C TYR A 160 -30.62 5.72 18.82
N SER A 161 -31.73 6.45 18.72
CA SER A 161 -33.04 5.98 18.24
C SER A 161 -33.32 6.67 16.90
N PHE A 162 -33.70 5.91 15.87
CA PHE A 162 -33.58 6.38 14.48
C PHE A 162 -34.89 6.70 13.74
N THR A 163 -35.96 7.07 14.43
CA THR A 163 -37.16 7.61 13.75
C THR A 163 -37.76 8.81 14.44
N SER A 164 -37.85 9.93 13.73
CA SER A 164 -38.49 11.18 14.17
C SER A 164 -39.97 11.20 13.79
N VAL A 165 -40.85 11.63 14.70
CA VAL A 165 -42.05 12.42 14.33
C VAL A 165 -42.35 13.50 15.38
N LYS A 166 -42.25 14.77 14.95
CA LYS A 166 -42.91 16.00 15.46
C LYS A 166 -42.40 16.65 16.77
N SER A 167 -41.15 17.09 16.78
CA SER A 167 -40.71 18.40 17.30
C SER A 167 -39.19 18.34 17.43
N GLY A 168 -38.46 19.12 16.64
CA GLY A 168 -37.00 19.16 16.70
C GLY A 168 -36.50 19.75 18.02
N ILE A 169 -36.30 18.89 19.02
CA ILE A 169 -35.40 19.07 20.17
C ILE A 169 -34.82 17.69 20.49
N LEU A 170 -33.49 17.58 20.43
CA LEU A 170 -32.74 16.47 21.02
C LEU A 170 -32.94 16.52 22.54
N LYS A 171 -33.65 15.54 23.12
CA LYS A 171 -33.70 15.36 24.58
C LYS A 171 -32.48 14.55 25.02
N ILE A 172 -31.50 15.25 25.58
CA ILE A 172 -30.41 14.66 26.36
C ILE A 172 -30.98 14.32 27.75
N PRO A 173 -30.72 13.14 28.33
CA PRO A 173 -31.10 12.88 29.72
C PRO A 173 -30.25 13.73 30.67
N ASN A 174 -30.92 14.49 31.53
CA ASN A 174 -30.31 15.21 32.65
C ASN A 174 -29.61 14.24 33.62
N THR A 175 -28.35 14.52 33.94
CA THR A 175 -27.79 14.24 35.26
C THR A 175 -27.17 15.53 35.81
N ASN A 176 -27.90 16.18 36.71
CA ASN A 176 -27.45 17.29 37.53
C ASN A 176 -26.31 16.85 38.46
N THR A 177 -25.24 17.63 38.55
CA THR A 177 -24.75 18.18 39.82
C THR A 177 -23.99 19.48 39.57
N GLU A 178 -24.21 20.39 40.51
CA GLU A 178 -24.02 21.83 40.47
C GLU A 178 -22.61 22.31 40.84
N THR A 179 -22.29 23.51 40.34
CA THR A 179 -21.65 24.66 41.03
C THR A 179 -20.12 24.81 41.21
N ASN A 180 -19.72 26.06 40.95
CA ASN A 180 -18.67 26.90 41.56
C ASN A 180 -17.28 27.04 40.90
N VAL A 181 -17.21 27.98 39.95
CA VAL A 181 -16.58 29.33 40.06
C VAL A 181 -15.36 29.52 41.01
N ASN A 182 -14.27 30.02 40.41
CA ASN A 182 -13.30 31.06 40.84
C ASN A 182 -11.84 30.73 41.26
N ARG A 183 -10.96 31.63 40.76
CA ARG A 183 -9.59 32.08 41.19
C ARG A 183 -8.38 31.30 40.67
N LEU A 184 -7.53 31.89 39.81
CA LEU A 184 -6.55 32.99 39.98
C LEU A 184 -5.18 32.52 40.53
N SER A 185 -4.19 32.54 39.61
CA SER A 185 -2.80 33.06 39.68
C SER A 185 -1.81 32.65 40.79
N ILE A 186 -0.53 32.63 40.39
CA ILE A 186 0.78 32.93 41.08
C ILE A 186 1.76 31.77 40.79
N ARG A 187 2.79 31.94 39.93
CA ARG A 187 4.19 32.44 40.20
C ARG A 187 4.87 31.70 41.36
N ASP A 188 6.16 31.44 41.44
CA ASP A 188 7.38 31.57 40.64
C ASP A 188 8.45 30.75 41.40
N ASP A 189 9.61 30.55 40.78
CA ASP A 189 10.94 30.36 41.36
C ASP A 189 11.37 29.02 42.01
N GLY A 190 12.51 28.52 41.51
CA GLY A 190 13.70 28.54 42.36
C GLY A 190 14.57 27.28 42.47
N ALA A 191 15.61 27.22 41.63
CA ALA A 191 17.02 26.99 41.99
C ALA A 191 17.59 25.60 42.44
N ASN A 192 18.56 25.15 41.62
CA ASN A 192 19.98 24.85 41.91
C ASN A 192 20.54 23.52 42.48
N SER A 193 21.75 23.25 41.94
CA SER A 193 22.91 22.41 42.38
C SER A 193 22.86 20.91 42.01
N VAL A 194 23.80 20.27 41.29
CA VAL A 194 25.29 20.28 41.04
C VAL A 194 26.04 19.16 41.81
N PHE A 195 27.08 18.62 41.15
CA PHE A 195 28.12 17.60 41.48
C PHE A 195 27.86 16.18 40.94
N GLU A 196 28.50 15.77 39.83
CA GLU A 196 29.91 15.33 39.61
C GLU A 196 30.24 13.92 40.14
N HIS A 197 30.63 13.01 39.23
CA HIS A 197 31.97 12.41 39.18
C HIS A 197 32.11 11.40 38.01
N SER A 198 33.14 11.60 37.19
CA SER A 198 33.87 10.56 36.43
C SER A 198 35.21 10.31 37.15
N PRO A 199 35.99 9.24 36.86
CA PRO A 199 36.77 9.17 35.61
C PRO A 199 36.94 7.74 35.01
N GLY A 200 37.33 7.66 33.73
CA GLY A 200 37.97 6.47 33.11
C GLY A 200 39.46 6.35 33.52
N PRO A 201 40.37 5.81 32.70
CA PRO A 201 40.23 5.18 31.37
C PRO A 201 41.05 3.86 31.23
N THR A 202 40.95 3.17 30.07
CA THR A 202 42.12 2.61 29.35
C THR A 202 41.71 1.94 28.02
N SER A 203 42.46 2.26 26.97
CA SER A 203 42.58 1.51 25.69
C SER A 203 44.05 1.02 25.59
N PRO A 204 44.47 0.13 24.65
CA PRO A 204 44.60 0.51 23.22
C PRO A 204 44.46 -0.63 22.16
N PHE A 205 44.31 -0.22 20.87
CA PHE A 205 44.92 -0.68 19.57
C PHE A 205 45.49 -2.12 19.41
N SER A 206 45.53 -2.81 18.24
CA SER A 206 45.42 -2.52 16.79
C SER A 206 45.40 -3.82 15.94
N GLU A 207 45.21 -3.69 14.61
CA GLU A 207 45.53 -4.62 13.47
C GLU A 207 44.54 -5.78 13.17
N ASP A 208 44.21 -6.19 11.93
CA ASP A 208 44.56 -5.72 10.58
C ASP A 208 43.58 -6.30 9.51
N THR A 209 43.52 -5.59 8.39
CA THR A 209 43.06 -5.85 6.99
C THR A 209 42.50 -7.21 6.51
N GLY A 210 41.56 -7.16 5.54
CA GLY A 210 41.52 -8.11 4.40
C GLY A 210 40.16 -8.40 3.75
N PHE A 211 39.96 -7.92 2.51
CA PHE A 211 38.82 -8.25 1.63
C PHE A 211 39.28 -9.20 0.48
N PHE A 212 38.34 -10.04 0.02
CA PHE A 212 38.17 -10.68 -1.30
C PHE A 212 38.79 -12.06 -1.69
N ILE A 213 37.90 -12.87 -2.30
CA ILE A 213 38.04 -14.06 -3.22
C ILE A 213 38.52 -15.37 -2.54
N GLY A 214 37.95 -16.56 -2.73
CA GLY A 214 36.88 -17.11 -3.56
C GLY A 214 37.01 -18.65 -3.58
N GLU A 215 36.06 -19.31 -4.24
CA GLU A 215 36.07 -20.71 -4.68
C GLU A 215 35.85 -21.87 -3.68
N LYS A 216 34.68 -22.51 -3.90
CA LYS A 216 34.44 -23.94 -4.16
C LYS A 216 34.90 -25.02 -3.17
N ALA A 217 33.87 -25.81 -2.84
CA ALA A 217 33.84 -27.27 -2.74
C ALA A 217 34.43 -27.92 -1.48
N SER A 218 33.56 -28.60 -0.72
CA SER A 218 33.61 -30.05 -0.52
C SER A 218 32.51 -30.50 0.47
N VAL A 219 31.67 -31.47 0.07
CA VAL A 219 31.61 -32.87 0.59
C VAL A 219 30.92 -32.92 1.97
N ALA A 220 29.82 -33.65 2.19
CA ALA A 220 29.73 -35.09 2.05
C ALA A 220 28.30 -35.58 1.86
N GLY A 221 28.14 -36.50 0.90
CA GLY A 221 27.01 -37.41 0.84
C GLY A 221 27.14 -38.54 1.88
N SER A 222 26.01 -39.13 2.22
CA SER A 222 25.94 -40.45 2.85
C SER A 222 25.13 -41.36 1.92
N SER A 223 25.84 -42.22 1.17
CA SER A 223 25.27 -43.36 0.46
C SER A 223 25.42 -44.60 1.33
N MET A 224 24.35 -45.39 1.48
CA MET A 224 24.44 -46.80 1.86
C MET A 224 24.49 -47.68 0.59
N PRO A 225 25.21 -48.81 0.61
CA PRO A 225 25.67 -49.50 -0.60
C PRO A 225 24.73 -50.60 -1.09
N ALA A 226 24.78 -50.85 -2.41
CA ALA A 226 24.10 -51.95 -3.09
C ALA A 226 24.81 -53.30 -2.88
N PRO A 227 24.09 -54.44 -2.84
CA PRO A 227 24.71 -55.74 -2.66
C PRO A 227 25.16 -56.36 -4.00
N ASN A 228 26.25 -57.14 -3.88
CA ASN A 228 26.96 -57.88 -4.91
C ASN A 228 26.09 -58.87 -5.70
N VAL A 229 26.31 -58.91 -7.01
CA VAL A 229 25.88 -59.98 -7.91
C VAL A 229 26.90 -61.13 -7.83
N THR A 230 26.47 -62.30 -7.36
CA THR A 230 27.14 -63.58 -7.63
C THR A 230 26.23 -64.46 -8.46
N ASN A 231 26.78 -64.85 -9.61
CA ASN A 231 26.16 -65.65 -10.64
C ASN A 231 26.14 -67.13 -10.21
N ARG A 232 24.96 -67.75 -10.11
CA ARG A 232 24.81 -69.21 -10.12
C ARG A 232 23.66 -69.58 -11.05
N ASN A 233 24.06 -70.19 -12.16
CA ASN A 233 23.19 -70.87 -13.12
C ASN A 233 22.28 -71.86 -12.40
N ASN A 234 20.97 -71.76 -12.63
CA ASN A 234 20.10 -72.91 -12.77
C ASN A 234 19.09 -72.60 -13.88
N SER A 235 19.08 -73.49 -14.85
CA SER A 235 18.13 -73.62 -15.94
C SER A 235 16.71 -73.77 -15.42
N ASP A 236 15.84 -72.82 -15.76
CA ASP A 236 14.40 -73.03 -15.89
C ASP A 236 13.86 -71.96 -16.85
N ASP A 237 14.07 -72.20 -18.15
CA ASP A 237 13.35 -71.53 -19.23
C ASP A 237 11.89 -72.01 -19.21
N SER A 238 11.04 -71.33 -18.44
CA SER A 238 9.58 -71.25 -18.67
C SER A 238 8.88 -70.42 -17.60
N ASN A 239 8.94 -69.09 -17.72
CA ASN A 239 7.86 -68.14 -17.41
C ASN A 239 8.41 -66.72 -17.26
N PHE A 240 8.50 -65.98 -18.36
CA PHE A 240 8.49 -64.52 -18.33
C PHE A 240 7.45 -64.03 -19.34
N SER A 241 6.17 -64.28 -19.00
CA SER A 241 5.06 -63.57 -19.61
C SER A 241 4.86 -62.24 -18.89
N ALA A 242 4.80 -61.17 -19.69
CA ALA A 242 4.21 -59.87 -19.36
C ALA A 242 4.90 -59.05 -18.26
N PHE A 243 5.60 -57.99 -18.67
CA PHE A 243 5.43 -56.72 -17.95
C PHE A 243 3.93 -56.41 -18.01
N GLU A 244 3.21 -56.67 -16.92
CA GLU A 244 1.81 -56.27 -16.79
C GLU A 244 1.74 -54.76 -17.03
N GLU A 245 1.12 -54.36 -18.15
CA GLU A 245 0.62 -53.00 -18.27
C GLU A 245 -0.24 -52.71 -17.03
N PRO A 246 -0.09 -51.54 -16.37
CA PRO A 246 -0.85 -51.24 -15.17
C PRO A 246 -2.35 -51.42 -15.47
N HIS A 247 -3.00 -52.25 -14.66
CA HIS A 247 -4.41 -52.62 -14.79
C HIS A 247 -5.24 -51.36 -15.10
N PRO A 248 -6.19 -51.41 -16.06
CA PRO A 248 -6.92 -50.24 -16.53
C PRO A 248 -7.64 -49.46 -15.41
N ASN A 249 -8.01 -50.13 -14.31
CA ASN A 249 -8.57 -49.50 -13.12
C ASN A 249 -7.56 -48.62 -12.38
N LEU A 250 -6.30 -49.04 -12.25
CA LEU A 250 -5.22 -48.22 -11.65
C LEU A 250 -4.87 -47.02 -12.53
N ARG A 251 -4.90 -47.17 -13.86
CA ARG A 251 -4.74 -46.03 -14.79
C ARG A 251 -5.86 -45.00 -14.61
N LEU A 252 -7.11 -45.47 -14.46
CA LEU A 252 -8.27 -44.59 -14.25
C LEU A 252 -8.24 -43.89 -12.88
N GLU A 253 -7.89 -44.60 -11.81
CA GLU A 253 -7.74 -44.01 -10.47
C GLU A 253 -6.58 -43.00 -10.41
N LEU A 254 -5.46 -43.30 -11.07
CA LEU A 254 -4.34 -42.36 -11.20
C LEU A 254 -4.77 -41.10 -11.97
N GLN A 255 -5.51 -41.27 -13.08
CA GLN A 255 -6.02 -40.15 -13.86
C GLN A 255 -6.98 -39.28 -13.04
N GLN A 256 -7.93 -39.88 -12.31
CA GLN A 256 -8.84 -39.16 -11.42
C GLN A 256 -8.09 -38.43 -10.29
N SER A 257 -7.04 -39.05 -9.75
CA SER A 257 -6.21 -38.44 -8.72
C SER A 257 -5.44 -37.22 -9.28
N LEU A 258 -4.90 -37.32 -10.49
CA LEU A 258 -4.22 -36.22 -11.18
C LEU A 258 -5.18 -35.07 -11.48
N GLU A 259 -6.39 -35.36 -11.98
CA GLU A 259 -7.43 -34.35 -12.23
C GLU A 259 -7.85 -33.65 -10.93
N MET A 260 -7.97 -34.39 -9.82
CA MET A 260 -8.29 -33.81 -8.52
C MET A 260 -7.16 -32.91 -8.00
N VAL A 261 -5.90 -33.34 -8.16
CA VAL A 261 -4.73 -32.52 -7.79
C VAL A 261 -4.69 -31.24 -8.61
N GLU A 262 -4.91 -31.29 -9.92
CA GLU A 262 -4.95 -30.11 -10.79
C GLU A 262 -6.07 -29.14 -10.38
N LYS A 263 -7.25 -29.68 -10.02
CA LYS A 263 -8.37 -28.88 -9.53
C LYS A 263 -8.03 -28.19 -8.20
N LEU A 264 -7.43 -28.91 -7.26
CA LEU A 264 -7.01 -28.33 -5.97
C LEU A 264 -5.91 -27.28 -6.16
N GLN A 265 -4.97 -27.49 -7.08
CA GLN A 265 -3.94 -26.51 -7.43
C GLN A 265 -4.55 -25.21 -7.97
N LYS A 266 -5.51 -25.31 -8.90
CA LYS A 266 -6.24 -24.14 -9.41
C LYS A 266 -7.02 -23.41 -8.32
N GLN A 267 -7.62 -24.15 -7.38
CA GLN A 267 -8.32 -23.56 -6.24
C GLN A 267 -7.35 -22.84 -5.28
N ASN A 268 -6.21 -23.45 -4.97
CA ASN A 268 -5.19 -22.81 -4.14
C ASN A 268 -4.64 -21.54 -4.79
N GLN A 269 -4.32 -21.57 -6.08
CA GLN A 269 -3.86 -20.39 -6.81
C GLN A 269 -4.89 -19.25 -6.75
N HIS A 270 -6.18 -19.56 -6.93
CA HIS A 270 -7.24 -18.57 -6.83
C HIS A 270 -7.36 -17.96 -5.43
N LEU A 271 -7.26 -18.78 -4.38
CA LEU A 271 -7.29 -18.31 -2.99
C LEU A 271 -6.06 -17.46 -2.66
N GLU A 272 -4.88 -17.81 -3.18
CA GLU A 272 -3.66 -17.02 -3.03
C GLU A 272 -3.78 -15.65 -3.70
N GLU A 273 -4.40 -15.58 -4.87
CA GLU A 273 -4.75 -14.31 -5.54
C GLU A 273 -5.70 -13.47 -4.70
N GLU A 274 -6.79 -14.05 -4.19
CA GLU A 274 -7.76 -13.35 -3.34
C GLU A 274 -7.12 -12.83 -2.05
N VAL A 275 -6.26 -13.63 -1.41
CA VAL A 275 -5.51 -13.20 -0.23
C VAL A 275 -4.56 -12.04 -0.56
N ARG A 276 -3.90 -12.07 -1.73
CA ARG A 276 -3.05 -10.97 -2.18
C ARG A 276 -3.85 -9.69 -2.37
N ASP A 277 -4.98 -9.76 -3.06
CA ASP A 277 -5.87 -8.61 -3.30
C ASP A 277 -6.35 -8.00 -1.98
N LEU A 278 -6.81 -8.84 -1.03
CA LEU A 278 -7.21 -8.39 0.30
C LEU A 278 -6.08 -7.72 1.09
N ARG A 279 -4.83 -8.18 0.94
CA ARG A 279 -3.66 -7.55 1.58
C ARG A 279 -3.36 -6.18 0.97
N MET A 280 -3.49 -6.03 -0.34
CA MET A 280 -3.35 -4.73 -1.02
C MET A 280 -4.44 -3.76 -0.59
N ASP A 281 -5.71 -4.20 -0.62
CA ASP A 281 -6.85 -3.37 -0.23
C ASP A 281 -6.73 -2.90 1.22
N TYR A 282 -6.32 -3.79 2.11
CA TYR A 282 -6.10 -3.45 3.51
C TYR A 282 -4.94 -2.46 3.71
N SER A 283 -3.85 -2.62 2.96
CA SER A 283 -2.70 -1.70 3.01
C SER A 283 -3.08 -0.31 2.47
N SER A 284 -3.76 -0.27 1.33
CA SER A 284 -4.29 0.95 0.71
C SER A 284 -5.27 1.68 1.64
N LEU A 285 -6.20 0.95 2.26
CA LEU A 285 -7.14 1.52 3.24
C LEU A 285 -6.39 2.22 4.38
N LEU A 286 -5.33 1.59 4.91
CA LEU A 286 -4.54 2.22 5.98
C LEU A 286 -3.79 3.47 5.52
N GLN A 287 -3.29 3.52 4.28
CA GLN A 287 -2.70 4.75 3.74
C GLN A 287 -3.71 5.89 3.68
N THR A 288 -4.96 5.61 3.30
CA THR A 288 -6.03 6.63 3.27
C THR A 288 -6.42 7.15 4.66
N CYS A 289 -6.05 6.44 5.73
CA CYS A 289 -6.30 6.86 7.10
C CYS A 289 -5.22 7.84 7.61
N CYS A 290 -4.06 7.93 6.96
CA CYS A 290 -3.01 8.88 7.28
C CYS A 290 -3.33 10.25 6.68
N MET A 291 -3.60 11.26 7.52
CA MET A 291 -3.98 12.62 7.13
C MET A 291 -2.77 13.57 7.09
N TYR A 292 -2.46 14.15 5.93
CA TYR A 292 -1.41 15.18 5.80
C TYR A 292 -1.95 16.58 6.09
N LYS A 293 -1.24 17.39 6.88
CA LYS A 293 -1.45 18.85 6.85
C LYS A 293 -0.65 19.47 5.72
N LEU A 294 -1.13 20.64 5.27
CA LEU A 294 -0.45 21.49 4.30
C LEU A 294 0.90 22.06 4.80
N ASP A 295 1.18 22.02 6.10
CA ASP A 295 2.46 22.47 6.70
C ASP A 295 3.51 21.35 6.79
N GLY A 296 3.22 20.16 6.26
CA GLY A 296 4.11 18.99 6.35
C GLY A 296 4.12 18.30 7.71
N SER A 297 3.34 18.77 8.69
CA SER A 297 3.14 18.08 9.97
C SER A 297 1.91 17.17 9.93
N MET A 298 1.87 16.14 10.78
CA MET A 298 0.65 15.34 10.97
C MET A 298 -0.26 16.04 12.00
N GLU A 299 -1.59 15.99 11.81
CA GLU A 299 -2.54 16.45 12.84
C GLU A 299 -2.38 15.65 14.14
N THR A 300 -1.88 16.31 15.18
CA THR A 300 -1.96 15.86 16.57
C THR A 300 -3.23 16.33 17.27
N GLY A 301 -4.18 16.96 16.56
CA GLY A 301 -5.22 17.80 17.17
C GLY A 301 -6.68 17.50 16.81
N GLN A 302 -6.98 16.71 15.78
CA GLN A 302 -8.31 16.12 15.59
C GLN A 302 -8.13 14.68 15.11
N PRO A 303 -8.81 13.70 15.71
CA PRO A 303 -8.59 12.31 15.34
C PRO A 303 -9.08 12.13 13.91
N ALA A 304 -8.22 11.55 13.05
CA ALA A 304 -8.70 10.90 11.85
C ALA A 304 -9.96 10.08 12.20
N ASN A 305 -10.99 10.09 11.36
CA ASN A 305 -12.24 9.36 11.64
C ASN A 305 -12.02 7.83 11.74
N PHE A 306 -10.81 7.38 11.44
CA PHE A 306 -10.32 6.04 11.65
C PHE A 306 -8.99 6.13 12.44
N ILE A 307 -9.02 5.67 13.69
CA ILE A 307 -7.83 5.65 14.55
C ILE A 307 -7.07 4.35 14.27
N ILE A 308 -5.79 4.46 13.91
CA ILE A 308 -4.92 3.29 13.75
C ILE A 308 -4.66 2.66 15.13
N THR A 309 -5.48 1.68 15.48
CA THR A 309 -5.37 0.89 16.70
C THR A 309 -4.20 -0.11 16.65
N ASN A 310 -3.82 -0.65 17.82
CA ASN A 310 -2.80 -1.71 17.91
C ASN A 310 -3.17 -2.96 17.09
N ARG A 311 -4.47 -3.27 16.93
CA ARG A 311 -4.91 -4.37 16.07
C ARG A 311 -4.48 -4.18 14.61
N HIS A 312 -4.49 -2.94 14.12
CA HIS A 312 -4.04 -2.64 12.76
C HIS A 312 -2.53 -2.77 12.63
N LYS A 313 -1.79 -2.31 13.65
CA LYS A 313 -0.33 -2.50 13.73
C LYS A 313 0.04 -3.97 13.73
N ASP A 314 -0.59 -4.79 14.57
CA ASP A 314 -0.34 -6.24 14.64
C ASP A 314 -0.68 -6.96 13.33
N ARG A 315 -1.74 -6.52 12.64
CA ARG A 315 -2.09 -7.08 11.33
C ARG A 315 -1.06 -6.70 10.26
N ILE A 316 -0.64 -5.43 10.19
CA ILE A 316 0.41 -5.01 9.26
C ILE A 316 1.74 -5.68 9.58
N SER A 317 2.12 -5.83 10.85
CA SER A 317 3.32 -6.56 11.25
C SER A 317 3.32 -7.99 10.72
N ARG A 318 2.18 -8.70 10.80
CA ARG A 318 2.05 -10.06 10.25
C ARG A 318 2.10 -10.11 8.72
N ILE A 319 1.46 -9.14 8.05
CA ILE A 319 1.51 -9.03 6.59
C ILE A 319 2.95 -8.76 6.14
N LEU A 320 3.64 -7.83 6.80
CA LEU A 320 5.04 -7.49 6.57
C LEU A 320 5.96 -8.68 6.82
N GLU A 321 5.78 -9.41 7.92
CA GLU A 321 6.58 -10.60 8.22
C GLU A 321 6.39 -11.70 7.18
N ALA A 322 5.16 -11.91 6.69
CA ALA A 322 4.89 -12.83 5.59
C ALA A 322 5.59 -12.39 4.29
N ALA A 323 5.44 -11.11 3.91
CA ALA A 323 6.09 -10.55 2.73
C ALA A 323 7.62 -10.61 2.82
N ARG A 324 8.20 -10.40 4.02
CA ARG A 324 9.65 -10.49 4.27
C ARG A 324 10.23 -11.88 4.06
N LYS A 325 9.42 -12.94 4.20
CA LYS A 325 9.88 -14.31 3.89
C LYS A 325 10.15 -14.48 2.40
N GLU A 326 9.43 -13.74 1.56
CA GLU A 326 9.61 -13.72 0.11
C GLU A 326 10.67 -12.67 -0.30
N ASP A 327 10.64 -11.47 0.28
CA ASP A 327 11.63 -10.40 0.05
C ASP A 327 12.25 -9.88 1.36
N PRO A 328 13.43 -10.37 1.75
CA PRO A 328 14.12 -9.94 2.97
C PRO A 328 14.50 -8.45 3.01
N ARG A 329 14.51 -7.77 1.85
CA ARG A 329 14.90 -6.35 1.72
C ARG A 329 13.84 -5.39 2.21
N LEU A 330 12.61 -5.86 2.47
CA LEU A 330 11.55 -5.03 3.02
C LEU A 330 11.94 -4.41 4.37
N PRO A 331 11.12 -3.51 4.94
CA PRO A 331 11.34 -3.00 6.28
C PRO A 331 11.18 -4.09 7.35
N PRO A 332 12.00 -4.13 8.42
CA PRO A 332 11.82 -5.10 9.49
C PRO A 332 10.58 -4.74 10.32
N THR A 333 9.91 -5.72 10.93
CA THR A 333 8.77 -5.46 11.82
C THR A 333 9.16 -4.63 13.04
N SER A 334 10.43 -4.67 13.44
CA SER A 334 10.98 -3.79 14.47
C SER A 334 10.86 -2.31 14.11
N LEU A 335 10.73 -1.95 12.83
CA LEU A 335 10.52 -0.57 12.41
C LEU A 335 9.21 0.00 12.98
N LEU A 336 8.18 -0.84 13.13
CA LEU A 336 6.89 -0.43 13.69
C LEU A 336 6.92 -0.21 15.22
N SER A 337 7.93 -0.77 15.90
CA SER A 337 8.09 -0.70 17.36
C SER A 337 9.28 0.14 17.82
N SER A 338 10.26 0.37 16.95
CA SER A 338 11.50 1.12 17.21
C SER A 338 11.66 2.23 16.18
N GLN A 339 12.11 3.40 16.59
CA GLN A 339 12.47 4.52 15.70
C GLN A 339 13.78 4.27 14.92
N SER A 340 14.06 3.02 14.54
CA SER A 340 15.16 2.69 13.64
C SER A 340 14.87 3.25 12.25
N GLY A 341 15.90 3.67 11.50
CA GLY A 341 15.74 3.95 10.08
C GLY A 341 15.64 2.66 9.25
N HIS A 342 15.18 2.77 8.02
CA HIS A 342 15.25 1.69 7.03
C HIS A 342 15.87 2.20 5.73
N THR A 343 16.76 1.41 5.14
CA THR A 343 17.33 1.72 3.82
C THR A 343 16.56 0.97 2.76
N ASP A 344 15.96 1.69 1.83
CA ASP A 344 15.16 1.10 0.76
C ASP A 344 16.01 0.40 -0.31
N SER A 345 15.34 -0.20 -1.31
CA SER A 345 15.99 -0.93 -2.40
C SER A 345 16.86 -0.05 -3.31
N TYR A 346 16.65 1.26 -3.30
CA TYR A 346 17.45 2.19 -4.08
C TYR A 346 18.61 2.75 -3.28
N GLY A 347 18.62 2.61 -1.95
CA GLY A 347 19.70 3.07 -1.08
C GLY A 347 19.36 4.32 -0.26
N PHE A 348 18.10 4.76 -0.25
CA PHE A 348 17.65 5.89 0.55
C PHE A 348 17.36 5.45 1.98
N GLN A 349 17.95 6.17 2.94
CA GLN A 349 17.74 5.98 4.36
C GLN A 349 16.53 6.79 4.81
N GLU A 350 15.44 6.07 5.10
CA GLU A 350 14.21 6.62 5.62
C GLU A 350 14.24 6.60 7.15
N ILE A 351 14.01 7.77 7.76
CA ILE A 351 13.94 7.95 9.20
C ILE A 351 12.60 8.61 9.51
N PHE A 352 11.81 7.98 10.38
CA PHE A 352 10.45 8.41 10.66
C PHE A 352 10.37 9.13 12.01
N THR A 353 9.70 10.27 12.01
CA THR A 353 9.51 11.10 13.20
C THR A 353 8.40 10.57 14.11
N ASN A 354 7.43 9.84 13.55
CA ASN A 354 6.32 9.24 14.28
C ASN A 354 5.91 7.89 13.70
N VAL A 355 5.09 7.16 14.46
CA VAL A 355 4.63 5.81 14.10
C VAL A 355 3.70 5.83 12.88
N ASP A 356 2.93 6.90 12.67
CA ASP A 356 1.99 6.98 11.55
C ASP A 356 2.72 7.07 10.21
N MET A 357 3.81 7.84 10.15
CA MET A 357 4.71 7.90 8.99
C MET A 357 5.40 6.55 8.74
N THR A 358 5.78 5.85 9.81
CA THR A 358 6.30 4.49 9.67
C THR A 358 5.24 3.54 9.07
N ILE A 359 3.99 3.61 9.53
CA ILE A 359 2.91 2.75 9.03
C ILE A 359 2.61 3.07 7.57
N LEU A 360 2.54 4.35 7.22
CA LEU A 360 2.38 4.81 5.84
C LEU A 360 3.50 4.28 4.93
N TYR A 361 4.74 4.35 5.40
CA TYR A 361 5.89 3.83 4.66
C TYR A 361 5.81 2.32 4.47
N VAL A 362 5.58 1.57 5.55
CA VAL A 362 5.45 0.11 5.52
C VAL A 362 4.32 -0.33 4.60
N THR A 363 3.15 0.33 4.69
CA THR A 363 2.00 0.01 3.82
C THR A 363 2.27 0.35 2.36
N SER A 364 3.04 1.42 2.07
CA SER A 364 3.51 1.72 0.72
C SER A 364 4.41 0.61 0.18
N ARG A 365 5.41 0.19 0.95
CA ARG A 365 6.33 -0.89 0.55
C ARG A 365 5.61 -2.23 0.37
N LEU A 366 4.62 -2.53 1.20
CA LEU A 366 3.77 -3.70 1.01
C LEU A 366 2.97 -3.64 -0.29
N LEU A 367 2.37 -2.48 -0.59
CA LEU A 367 1.64 -2.27 -1.84
C LEU A 367 2.57 -2.43 -3.05
N ASP A 368 3.79 -1.89 -2.99
CA ASP A 368 4.79 -2.04 -4.04
C ASP A 368 5.11 -3.51 -4.29
N VAL A 369 5.39 -4.30 -3.23
CA VAL A 369 5.71 -5.73 -3.37
C VAL A 369 4.56 -6.52 -3.97
N TYR A 370 3.33 -6.31 -3.50
CA TYR A 370 2.18 -7.05 -4.03
C TYR A 370 1.83 -6.64 -5.46
N THR A 371 2.07 -5.37 -5.82
CA THR A 371 1.94 -4.91 -7.20
C THR A 371 3.01 -5.53 -8.10
N LEU A 372 4.27 -5.54 -7.64
CA LEU A 372 5.42 -6.05 -8.40
C LEU A 372 5.41 -7.58 -8.57
N THR A 373 4.78 -8.31 -7.64
CA THR A 373 4.59 -9.77 -7.71
C THR A 373 3.26 -10.18 -8.34
N SER A 374 2.49 -9.23 -8.87
CA SER A 374 1.21 -9.52 -9.52
C SER A 374 1.41 -10.20 -10.88
N PRO A 375 0.49 -11.09 -11.31
CA PRO A 375 0.53 -11.67 -12.66
C PRO A 375 0.52 -10.61 -13.78
N ALA A 376 -0.11 -9.47 -13.54
CA ALA A 376 -0.13 -8.35 -14.48
C ALA A 376 1.26 -7.73 -14.67
N GLU A 377 2.06 -7.63 -13.60
CA GLU A 377 3.45 -7.17 -13.69
C GLU A 377 4.34 -8.21 -14.39
N GLU A 378 4.15 -9.50 -14.12
CA GLU A 378 4.89 -10.56 -14.80
C GLU A 378 4.66 -10.52 -16.32
N LEU A 379 3.40 -10.38 -16.76
CA LEU A 379 3.07 -10.20 -18.18
C LEU A 379 3.71 -8.94 -18.77
N LYS A 380 3.79 -7.85 -18.00
CA LYS A 380 4.44 -6.61 -18.40
C LYS A 380 5.96 -6.81 -18.58
N ILE A 381 6.61 -7.53 -17.67
CA ILE A 381 8.03 -7.91 -17.75
C ILE A 381 8.28 -8.75 -18.99
N MET A 382 7.46 -9.77 -19.25
CA MET A 382 7.60 -10.64 -20.43
C MET A 382 7.47 -9.84 -21.72
N LYS A 383 6.46 -8.95 -21.79
CA LYS A 383 6.30 -8.04 -22.91
C LYS A 383 7.55 -7.19 -23.13
N TRP A 384 8.09 -6.56 -22.09
CA TRP A 384 9.31 -5.76 -22.21
C TRP A 384 10.53 -6.59 -22.64
N LYS A 385 10.68 -7.83 -22.17
CA LYS A 385 11.73 -8.76 -22.61
C LYS A 385 11.66 -9.02 -24.11
N ASP A 386 10.48 -9.23 -24.67
CA ASP A 386 10.30 -9.38 -26.12
C ASP A 386 10.77 -8.12 -26.88
N PHE A 387 10.40 -6.93 -26.40
CA PHE A 387 10.84 -5.67 -27.00
C PHE A 387 12.34 -5.44 -26.87
N LEU A 388 12.96 -5.84 -25.76
CA LEU A 388 14.40 -5.71 -25.54
C LEU A 388 15.23 -6.52 -26.53
N HIS A 389 14.69 -7.57 -27.15
CA HIS A 389 15.38 -8.29 -28.23
C HIS A 389 15.32 -7.56 -29.59
N MET A 390 14.45 -6.55 -29.74
CA MET A 390 14.31 -5.78 -30.97
C MET A 390 15.28 -4.58 -31.01
N ASP A 391 15.52 -4.08 -32.22
CA ASP A 391 16.13 -2.76 -32.42
C ASP A 391 15.08 -1.67 -32.24
N PHE A 392 15.28 -0.79 -31.26
CA PHE A 392 14.35 0.30 -30.94
C PHE A 392 14.20 1.31 -32.08
N ALA A 393 15.19 1.43 -32.98
CA ALA A 393 15.09 2.27 -34.17
C ALA A 393 14.05 1.76 -35.18
N THR A 394 13.75 0.45 -35.16
CA THR A 394 12.76 -0.17 -36.06
C THR A 394 11.33 -0.13 -35.49
N ILE A 395 11.18 0.12 -34.19
CA ILE A 395 9.89 0.13 -33.52
C ILE A 395 9.20 1.48 -33.75
N PRO A 396 7.92 1.52 -34.17
CA PRO A 396 7.20 2.77 -34.33
C PRO A 396 7.16 3.59 -33.03
N ARG A 397 7.54 4.87 -33.12
CA ARG A 397 7.65 5.78 -31.96
C ARG A 397 6.39 5.84 -31.08
N TYR A 398 5.20 5.77 -31.68
CA TYR A 398 3.95 5.81 -30.92
C TYR A 398 3.79 4.56 -30.03
N LYS A 399 4.20 3.38 -30.52
CA LYS A 399 4.14 2.11 -29.81
C LYS A 399 5.13 2.10 -28.65
N LEU A 400 6.35 2.57 -28.87
CA LEU A 400 7.36 2.70 -27.82
C LEU A 400 6.91 3.66 -26.71
N LYS A 401 6.33 4.82 -27.09
CA LYS A 401 5.74 5.76 -26.12
C LYS A 401 4.60 5.15 -25.31
N GLU A 402 3.74 4.37 -25.94
CA GLU A 402 2.65 3.68 -25.26
C GLU A 402 3.18 2.69 -24.20
N LEU A 403 4.22 1.92 -24.55
CA LEU A 403 4.88 1.01 -23.61
C LEU A 403 5.51 1.76 -22.45
N CYS A 404 6.28 2.82 -22.71
CA CYS A 404 6.90 3.62 -21.64
C CYS A 404 5.86 4.20 -20.67
N ARG A 405 4.68 4.63 -21.18
CA ARG A 405 3.58 5.15 -20.35
C ARG A 405 2.90 4.08 -19.49
N GLN A 406 2.99 2.80 -19.87
CA GLN A 406 2.53 1.66 -19.05
C GLN A 406 3.50 1.35 -17.89
N GLY A 407 4.66 2.03 -17.85
CA GLY A 407 5.71 1.83 -16.86
C GLY A 407 6.77 0.83 -17.33
N ILE A 408 8.01 1.10 -16.96
CA ILE A 408 9.15 0.22 -17.18
C ILE A 408 9.41 -0.55 -15.87
N PRO A 409 9.39 -1.90 -15.89
CA PRO A 409 9.72 -2.72 -14.73
C PRO A 409 11.09 -2.37 -14.17
N GLY A 410 11.22 -2.35 -12.84
CA GLY A 410 12.45 -1.95 -12.17
C GLY A 410 13.69 -2.75 -12.62
N GLU A 411 13.54 -4.07 -12.76
CA GLU A 411 14.63 -4.97 -13.19
C GLU A 411 15.10 -4.76 -14.64
N LEU A 412 14.30 -4.12 -15.48
CA LEU A 412 14.62 -3.86 -16.89
C LEU A 412 15.01 -2.40 -17.15
N ARG A 413 14.95 -1.55 -16.12
CA ARG A 413 15.09 -0.10 -16.26
C ARG A 413 16.41 0.31 -16.90
N GLU A 414 17.52 -0.23 -16.39
CA GLU A 414 18.86 0.00 -16.92
C GLU A 414 18.92 -0.31 -18.43
N GLN A 415 18.55 -1.53 -18.83
CA GLN A 415 18.62 -1.98 -20.23
C GLN A 415 17.72 -1.15 -21.16
N VAL A 416 16.48 -0.87 -20.72
CA VAL A 416 15.53 -0.08 -21.52
C VAL A 416 16.00 1.37 -21.66
N TRP A 417 16.47 1.98 -20.57
CA TRP A 417 16.97 3.35 -20.58
C TRP A 417 18.21 3.49 -21.46
N THR A 418 19.18 2.58 -21.35
CA THR A 418 20.37 2.56 -22.21
C THR A 418 19.98 2.54 -23.69
N LYS A 419 19.07 1.65 -24.11
CA LYS A 419 18.60 1.62 -25.51
C LYS A 419 17.89 2.90 -25.95
N LEU A 420 17.08 3.51 -25.07
CA LEU A 420 16.43 4.79 -25.36
C LEU A 420 17.42 5.93 -25.49
N ILE A 421 18.47 5.93 -24.66
CA ILE A 421 19.56 6.91 -24.71
C ILE A 421 20.33 6.75 -26.01
N GLU A 422 20.78 5.55 -26.35
CA GLU A 422 21.47 5.22 -27.61
C GLU A 422 20.67 5.65 -28.83
N LEU A 423 19.35 5.42 -28.84
CA LEU A 423 18.46 5.88 -29.90
C LEU A 423 18.45 7.42 -30.03
N GLY A 424 18.56 8.13 -28.92
CA GLY A 424 18.55 9.59 -28.87
C GLY A 424 19.89 10.24 -29.22
N VAL A 425 21.01 9.68 -28.73
CA VAL A 425 22.35 10.27 -28.88
C VAL A 425 23.20 9.62 -29.97
N GLY A 426 22.72 8.57 -30.64
CA GLY A 426 23.53 7.77 -31.57
C GLY A 426 24.19 8.59 -32.68
N LYS A 427 23.56 9.67 -33.16
CA LYS A 427 24.18 10.60 -34.12
C LYS A 427 25.36 11.35 -33.52
N ILE A 428 25.19 11.92 -32.32
CA ILE A 428 26.28 12.64 -31.62
C ILE A 428 27.43 11.69 -31.35
N GLN A 429 27.14 10.48 -30.86
CA GLN A 429 28.16 9.46 -30.57
C GLN A 429 28.97 9.08 -31.83
N GLN A 430 28.32 9.01 -33.00
CA GLN A 430 29.01 8.77 -34.27
C GLN A 430 29.90 9.95 -34.68
N GLU A 431 29.46 11.19 -34.46
CA GLU A 431 30.22 12.40 -34.81
C GLU A 431 31.46 12.60 -33.93
N VAL A 432 31.33 12.38 -32.62
CA VAL A 432 32.44 12.56 -31.68
C VAL A 432 33.40 11.36 -31.63
N GLY A 433 32.92 10.19 -32.04
CA GLY A 433 33.69 8.95 -32.10
C GLY A 433 33.75 8.18 -30.77
N PRO A 434 34.38 6.98 -30.81
CA PRO A 434 34.48 6.11 -29.65
C PRO A 434 35.39 6.72 -28.57
N ARG A 435 35.14 6.33 -27.31
CA ARG A 435 35.91 6.78 -26.13
C ARG A 435 35.86 8.29 -25.85
N TYR A 436 34.83 8.97 -26.35
CA TYR A 436 34.68 10.40 -26.18
C TYR A 436 34.54 10.79 -24.70
N TYR A 437 33.69 10.08 -23.94
CA TYR A 437 33.51 10.33 -22.51
C TYR A 437 34.85 10.21 -21.74
N GLN A 438 35.62 9.13 -21.97
CA GLN A 438 36.91 8.93 -21.33
C GLN A 438 37.91 10.04 -21.67
N THR A 439 37.87 10.55 -22.90
CA THR A 439 38.69 11.69 -23.33
C THR A 439 38.31 12.97 -22.57
N LEU A 440 37.02 13.20 -22.33
CA LEU A 440 36.57 14.33 -21.50
C LEU A 440 37.03 14.17 -20.05
N VAL A 441 36.87 12.99 -19.46
CA VAL A 441 37.30 12.70 -18.08
C VAL A 441 38.81 12.90 -17.91
N ALA A 442 39.63 12.51 -18.89
CA ALA A 442 41.06 12.79 -18.85
C ALA A 442 41.36 14.31 -18.79
N ARG A 443 40.65 15.11 -19.59
CA ARG A 443 40.80 16.58 -19.59
C ARG A 443 40.29 17.24 -18.31
N VAL A 444 39.28 16.67 -17.67
CA VAL A 444 38.82 17.08 -16.34
C VAL A 444 39.97 16.97 -15.34
N ASN A 445 40.69 15.85 -15.34
CA ASN A 445 41.82 15.61 -14.45
C ASN A 445 42.99 16.57 -14.72
N ASP A 446 43.18 16.98 -15.97
CA ASP A 446 44.15 18.01 -16.38
C ASP A 446 43.71 19.45 -15.99
N SER A 447 42.66 19.60 -15.17
CA SER A 447 42.15 20.87 -14.65
C SER A 447 41.68 21.87 -15.72
N GLN A 448 41.17 21.39 -16.86
CA GLN A 448 40.68 22.25 -17.96
C GLN A 448 39.26 22.81 -17.74
N ILE A 449 38.69 22.65 -16.54
CA ILE A 449 37.34 23.11 -16.20
C ILE A 449 37.39 24.51 -15.60
N ASP A 450 36.41 25.35 -15.93
CA ASP A 450 36.19 26.60 -15.23
C ASP A 450 36.04 26.37 -13.71
N SER A 451 36.87 27.09 -12.94
CA SER A 451 36.90 27.00 -11.48
C SER A 451 35.55 27.27 -10.81
N SER A 452 34.69 28.09 -11.43
CA SER A 452 33.35 28.43 -10.94
C SER A 452 32.40 27.23 -11.03
N HIS A 453 32.33 26.57 -12.19
CA HIS A 453 31.53 25.35 -12.36
C HIS A 453 32.03 24.22 -11.48
N ARG A 454 33.36 24.02 -11.38
CA ARG A 454 33.94 22.99 -10.51
C ARG A 454 33.51 23.18 -9.05
N ARG A 455 33.55 24.43 -8.56
CA ARG A 455 33.12 24.76 -7.20
C ARG A 455 31.62 24.53 -7.01
N GLN A 456 30.79 24.96 -7.96
CA GLN A 456 29.34 24.81 -7.85
C GLN A 456 28.92 23.34 -7.87
N ILE A 457 29.50 22.52 -8.75
CA ILE A 457 29.26 21.07 -8.80
C ILE A 457 29.60 20.45 -7.44
N MET A 458 30.77 20.76 -6.88
CA MET A 458 31.17 20.21 -5.58
C MET A 458 30.17 20.54 -4.46
N LEU A 459 29.63 21.77 -4.43
CA LEU A 459 28.63 22.16 -3.44
C LEU A 459 27.28 21.45 -3.65
N ASP A 460 26.88 21.27 -4.91
CA ASP A 460 25.57 20.69 -5.23
C ASP A 460 25.54 19.18 -5.08
N VAL A 461 26.62 18.49 -5.44
CA VAL A 461 26.72 17.03 -5.34
C VAL A 461 26.54 16.57 -3.89
N LEU A 462 27.14 17.27 -2.92
CA LEU A 462 27.05 16.95 -1.49
C LEU A 462 25.63 17.12 -0.90
N ARG A 463 24.75 17.89 -1.56
CA ARG A 463 23.38 18.17 -1.08
C ARG A 463 22.29 17.54 -1.94
N THR A 464 22.64 16.74 -2.95
CA THR A 464 21.66 16.18 -3.91
C THR A 464 20.82 15.07 -3.27
N PHE A 465 21.46 14.06 -2.69
CA PHE A 465 20.79 12.93 -2.01
C PHE A 465 21.41 12.68 -0.63
N PRO A 466 21.22 13.60 0.33
CA PRO A 466 21.91 13.54 1.62
C PRO A 466 21.59 12.26 2.42
N ASN A 467 20.41 11.68 2.22
CA ASN A 467 19.96 10.48 2.92
C ASN A 467 20.32 9.18 2.18
N HIS A 468 20.99 9.24 1.02
CA HIS A 468 21.33 8.05 0.25
C HIS A 468 22.71 7.50 0.63
N ILE A 469 22.83 6.18 0.84
CA ILE A 469 24.06 5.54 1.33
C ILE A 469 25.32 5.80 0.48
N ALA A 470 25.15 5.97 -0.84
CA ALA A 470 26.25 6.27 -1.76
C ALA A 470 26.59 7.78 -1.88
N PHE A 471 25.72 8.67 -1.37
CA PHE A 471 25.86 10.13 -1.50
C PHE A 471 26.01 10.85 -0.15
N ASN A 472 25.77 10.16 0.97
CA ASN A 472 25.77 10.74 2.32
C ASN A 472 27.17 11.06 2.89
N ARG A 473 28.24 10.82 2.12
CA ARG A 473 29.63 11.12 2.50
C ARG A 473 30.35 11.78 1.33
N PRO A 474 31.24 12.77 1.57
CA PRO A 474 32.00 13.41 0.50
C PRO A 474 32.85 12.45 -0.35
N GLU A 475 33.34 11.38 0.26
CA GLU A 475 34.13 10.33 -0.42
C GLU A 475 33.24 9.17 -0.92
N GLY A 476 31.92 9.34 -0.87
CA GLY A 476 30.95 8.35 -1.34
C GLY A 476 31.10 8.09 -2.83
N PHE A 477 30.96 6.81 -3.22
CA PHE A 477 31.11 6.42 -4.61
C PHE A 477 30.14 7.16 -5.54
N GLY A 478 28.88 7.34 -5.12
CA GLY A 478 27.87 8.10 -5.88
C GLY A 478 28.25 9.57 -6.06
N VAL A 479 28.80 10.21 -5.02
CA VAL A 479 29.33 11.59 -5.09
C VAL A 479 30.41 11.69 -6.16
N GLN A 480 31.39 10.79 -6.14
CA GLN A 480 32.50 10.78 -7.10
C GLN A 480 32.02 10.53 -8.54
N GLN A 481 31.11 9.57 -8.73
CA GLN A 481 30.53 9.28 -10.05
C GLN A 481 29.82 10.50 -10.63
N MET A 482 28.90 11.08 -9.84
CA MET A 482 28.10 12.22 -10.28
C MET A 482 28.97 13.45 -10.53
N GLN A 483 29.99 13.68 -9.70
CA GLN A 483 30.96 14.75 -9.89
C GLN A 483 31.72 14.61 -11.21
N GLU A 484 32.20 13.40 -11.54
CA GLU A 484 32.91 13.12 -12.79
C GLU A 484 32.01 13.36 -14.01
N VAL A 485 30.78 12.84 -13.99
CA VAL A 485 29.82 13.00 -15.10
C VAL A 485 29.47 14.47 -15.34
N LEU A 486 29.13 15.21 -14.27
CA LEU A 486 28.79 16.64 -14.39
C LEU A 486 29.98 17.45 -14.91
N GLN A 487 31.19 17.14 -14.44
CA GLN A 487 32.41 17.80 -14.92
C GLN A 487 32.70 17.50 -16.39
N ALA A 488 32.58 16.24 -16.82
CA ALA A 488 32.72 15.86 -18.22
C ALA A 488 31.68 16.60 -19.09
N PHE A 489 30.44 16.73 -18.61
CA PHE A 489 29.39 17.48 -19.29
C PHE A 489 29.75 18.96 -19.50
N THR A 490 30.34 19.63 -18.50
CA THR A 490 30.77 21.04 -18.67
C THR A 490 31.82 21.23 -19.77
N LEU A 491 32.67 20.21 -20.02
CA LEU A 491 33.64 20.24 -21.10
C LEU A 491 33.02 19.93 -22.47
N HIS A 492 32.00 19.07 -22.49
CA HIS A 492 31.22 18.76 -23.69
C HIS A 492 30.48 20.00 -24.19
N ASN A 493 29.67 20.62 -23.33
CA ASN A 493 28.87 21.79 -23.66
C ASN A 493 29.28 23.00 -22.80
N ARG A 494 30.36 23.67 -23.21
CA ARG A 494 30.88 24.86 -22.50
C ARG A 494 29.94 26.06 -22.53
N ALA A 495 29.02 26.13 -23.50
CA ALA A 495 28.09 27.24 -23.62
C ALA A 495 27.01 27.19 -22.53
N VAL A 496 26.55 25.99 -22.18
CA VAL A 496 25.64 25.76 -21.05
C VAL A 496 26.43 25.66 -19.74
N GLY A 497 27.56 24.96 -19.76
CA GLY A 497 28.36 24.68 -18.57
C GLY A 497 27.57 23.83 -17.58
N TYR A 498 27.50 24.28 -16.32
CA TYR A 498 26.71 23.63 -15.27
C TYR A 498 25.58 24.53 -14.79
N CYS A 499 24.37 23.99 -14.77
CA CYS A 499 23.18 24.62 -14.21
C CYS A 499 22.66 23.82 -13.01
N GLN A 500 22.30 24.51 -11.92
CA GLN A 500 21.70 23.88 -10.74
C GLN A 500 20.37 23.22 -11.12
N GLY A 501 20.21 21.94 -10.79
CA GLY A 501 19.13 21.09 -11.31
C GLY A 501 19.68 19.87 -12.04
N MET A 502 20.77 20.05 -12.79
CA MET A 502 21.45 18.95 -13.51
C MET A 502 21.99 17.88 -12.56
N ASN A 503 22.41 18.26 -11.35
CA ASN A 503 22.84 17.35 -10.30
C ASN A 503 21.77 16.32 -9.93
N PHE A 504 20.48 16.71 -9.88
CA PHE A 504 19.41 15.77 -9.56
C PHE A 504 19.17 14.79 -10.71
N ILE A 505 19.21 15.26 -11.96
CA ILE A 505 19.08 14.40 -13.15
C ILE A 505 20.23 13.38 -13.19
N ALA A 506 21.48 13.85 -13.08
CA ALA A 506 22.66 13.00 -13.09
C ALA A 506 22.67 12.04 -11.88
N GLY A 507 22.29 12.53 -10.70
CA GLY A 507 22.19 11.73 -9.49
C GLY A 507 21.20 10.58 -9.64
N ASN A 508 19.98 10.87 -10.10
CA ASN A 508 18.95 9.84 -10.31
C ASN A 508 19.40 8.82 -11.35
N ALA A 509 20.00 9.28 -12.46
CA ALA A 509 20.52 8.40 -13.50
C ALA A 509 21.62 7.47 -12.99
N THR A 510 22.53 7.97 -12.14
CA THR A 510 23.62 7.20 -11.53
C THR A 510 23.12 6.05 -10.65
N LEU A 511 21.87 6.10 -10.16
CA LEU A 511 21.28 4.99 -9.40
C LEU A 511 21.00 3.75 -10.27
N PHE A 512 20.85 3.95 -11.58
CA PHE A 512 20.39 2.91 -12.52
C PHE A 512 21.38 2.63 -13.65
N LEU A 513 22.29 3.55 -13.93
CA LEU A 513 23.14 3.55 -15.11
C LEU A 513 24.61 3.73 -14.71
N ASP A 514 25.51 3.23 -15.55
CA ASP A 514 26.93 3.52 -15.41
C ASP A 514 27.26 4.99 -15.74
N LYS A 515 28.49 5.41 -15.46
CA LYS A 515 28.90 6.82 -15.62
C LYS A 515 28.76 7.32 -17.05
N GLU A 516 29.19 6.52 -18.03
CA GLU A 516 29.17 6.92 -19.43
C GLU A 516 27.74 7.02 -19.96
N THR A 517 26.88 6.05 -19.65
CA THR A 517 25.46 6.12 -20.04
C THR A 517 24.74 7.27 -19.32
N THR A 518 25.09 7.55 -18.06
CA THR A 518 24.58 8.71 -17.32
C THR A 518 25.00 10.04 -17.96
N PHE A 519 26.25 10.14 -18.42
CA PHE A 519 26.71 11.29 -19.20
C PHE A 519 25.89 11.46 -20.48
N TRP A 520 25.67 10.39 -21.24
CA TRP A 520 24.89 10.45 -22.48
C TRP A 520 23.41 10.78 -22.24
N LEU A 521 22.81 10.30 -21.14
CA LEU A 521 21.46 10.73 -20.73
C LEU A 521 21.42 12.23 -20.48
N LEU A 522 22.42 12.79 -19.80
CA LEU A 522 22.47 14.22 -19.51
C LEU A 522 22.61 15.05 -20.81
N VAL A 523 23.45 14.61 -21.74
CA VAL A 523 23.55 15.21 -23.09
C VAL A 523 22.20 15.18 -23.80
N LEU A 524 21.54 14.01 -23.82
CA LEU A 524 20.23 13.85 -24.44
C LEU A 524 19.18 14.80 -23.85
N PHE A 525 19.17 14.94 -22.52
CA PHE A 525 18.20 15.79 -21.84
C PHE A 525 18.44 17.26 -22.17
N VAL A 526 19.67 17.73 -21.96
CA VAL A 526 20.02 19.15 -22.08
C VAL A 526 19.97 19.65 -23.53
N GLU A 527 20.34 18.82 -24.50
CA GLU A 527 20.50 19.26 -25.90
C GLU A 527 19.33 18.89 -26.82
N HIS A 528 18.51 17.90 -26.45
CA HIS A 528 17.49 17.36 -27.36
C HIS A 528 16.08 17.23 -26.77
N HIS A 529 15.94 16.98 -25.48
CA HIS A 529 14.61 16.92 -24.87
C HIS A 529 14.10 18.27 -24.41
N PHE A 530 14.94 19.04 -23.72
CA PHE A 530 14.58 20.38 -23.34
C PHE A 530 14.72 21.34 -24.54
N PRO A 531 13.89 22.39 -24.60
CA PRO A 531 14.05 23.45 -25.58
C PRO A 531 15.48 24.04 -25.55
N PRO A 532 15.99 24.56 -26.68
CA PRO A 532 17.26 25.29 -26.67
C PRO A 532 17.25 26.39 -25.60
N ASN A 533 18.40 26.60 -24.96
CA ASN A 533 18.58 27.62 -23.92
C ASN A 533 17.81 27.37 -22.61
N TYR A 534 17.27 26.17 -22.38
CA TYR A 534 16.52 25.85 -21.15
C TYR A 534 17.36 26.01 -19.87
N PHE A 535 18.63 25.59 -19.92
CA PHE A 535 19.58 25.66 -18.81
C PHE A 535 20.54 26.85 -18.89
N ASN A 536 20.24 27.86 -19.73
CA ASN A 536 21.09 29.04 -19.82
C ASN A 536 20.95 29.94 -18.57
N ALA A 537 21.82 30.94 -18.44
CA ALA A 537 21.82 31.84 -17.28
C ALA A 537 20.48 32.59 -17.04
N GLY A 538 19.65 32.75 -18.08
CA GLY A 538 18.35 33.43 -17.98
C GLY A 538 17.18 32.51 -17.60
N LEU A 539 17.31 31.20 -17.78
CA LEU A 539 16.29 30.18 -17.49
C LEU A 539 14.90 30.52 -18.08
N ILE A 540 14.89 31.24 -19.21
CA ILE A 540 13.66 31.81 -19.80
C ILE A 540 12.72 30.71 -20.26
N ALA A 541 13.23 29.64 -20.86
CA ALA A 541 12.38 28.53 -21.29
C ALA A 541 11.82 27.74 -20.09
N ALA A 542 12.57 27.61 -18.99
CA ALA A 542 12.04 27.04 -17.75
C ALA A 542 10.92 27.90 -17.14
N GLN A 543 11.07 29.23 -17.15
CA GLN A 543 10.00 30.15 -16.72
C GLN A 543 8.76 30.06 -17.63
N ALA A 544 8.95 29.81 -18.93
CA ALA A 544 7.84 29.60 -19.86
C ALA A 544 7.00 28.37 -19.47
N ASP A 545 7.62 27.25 -19.10
CA ASP A 545 6.90 26.04 -18.64
C ASP A 545 6.06 26.31 -17.38
N GLN A 546 6.56 27.15 -16.46
CA GLN A 546 5.78 27.55 -15.28
C GLN A 546 4.57 28.42 -15.65
N ASN A 547 4.72 29.31 -16.63
CA ASN A 547 3.61 30.11 -17.12
C ASN A 547 2.54 29.24 -17.78
N VAL A 548 2.95 28.22 -18.55
CA VAL A 548 2.04 27.22 -19.11
C VAL A 548 1.30 26.48 -18.00
N LEU A 549 1.99 26.03 -16.93
CA LEU A 549 1.33 25.41 -15.78
C LEU A 549 0.30 26.34 -15.12
N ARG A 550 0.62 27.63 -14.96
CA ARG A 550 -0.30 28.63 -14.41
C ARG A 550 -1.58 28.75 -15.26
N GLU A 551 -1.44 28.79 -16.59
CA GLU A 551 -2.58 28.82 -17.51
C GLU A 551 -3.42 27.54 -17.44
N LEU A 552 -2.76 26.37 -17.41
CA LEU A 552 -3.43 25.08 -17.26
C LEU A 552 -4.22 24.99 -15.95
N LEU A 553 -3.68 25.51 -14.85
CA LEU A 553 -4.40 25.57 -13.58
C LEU A 553 -5.62 26.48 -13.66
N GLY A 554 -5.51 27.65 -14.30
CA GLY A 554 -6.67 28.52 -14.52
C GLY A 554 -7.76 27.85 -15.34
N ARG A 555 -7.39 26.99 -16.31
CA ARG A 555 -8.33 26.30 -17.19
C ARG A 555 -8.95 25.05 -16.58
N TYR A 556 -8.17 24.22 -15.90
CA TYR A 556 -8.61 22.89 -15.45
C TYR A 556 -8.91 22.84 -13.94
N CYS A 557 -8.35 23.75 -13.15
CA CYS A 557 -8.55 23.85 -11.70
C CYS A 557 -8.86 25.30 -11.27
N PRO A 558 -9.92 25.94 -11.80
CA PRO A 558 -10.17 27.37 -11.62
C PRO A 558 -10.35 27.79 -10.15
N GLU A 559 -10.97 26.93 -9.31
CA GLU A 559 -11.15 27.18 -7.88
C GLU A 559 -9.80 27.27 -7.13
N LEU A 560 -8.86 26.37 -7.46
CA LEU A 560 -7.51 26.41 -6.92
C LEU A 560 -6.76 27.64 -7.41
N SER A 561 -6.86 27.97 -8.70
CA SER A 561 -6.21 29.15 -9.28
C SER A 561 -6.70 30.44 -8.62
N ALA A 562 -8.01 30.60 -8.43
CA ALA A 562 -8.59 31.75 -7.73
C ALA A 562 -8.16 31.82 -6.26
N SER A 563 -8.06 30.68 -5.58
CA SER A 563 -7.58 30.62 -4.19
C SER A 563 -6.12 31.03 -4.08
N LEU A 564 -5.25 30.53 -4.97
CA LEU A 564 -3.84 30.92 -5.02
C LEU A 564 -3.67 32.42 -5.29
N GLN A 565 -4.46 32.98 -6.21
CA GLN A 565 -4.45 34.43 -6.49
C GLN A 565 -4.92 35.24 -5.29
N THR A 566 -6.00 34.81 -4.61
CA THR A 566 -6.53 35.49 -3.42
C THR A 566 -5.54 35.49 -2.27
N LEU A 567 -4.76 34.41 -2.14
CA LEU A 567 -3.71 34.27 -1.13
C LEU A 567 -2.36 34.86 -1.57
N GLU A 568 -2.29 35.47 -2.76
CA GLU A 568 -1.05 36.00 -3.36
C GLU A 568 0.09 34.98 -3.45
N VAL A 569 -0.25 33.70 -3.62
CA VAL A 569 0.72 32.61 -3.75
C VAL A 569 1.09 32.44 -5.22
N ASP A 570 2.32 32.80 -5.57
CA ASP A 570 2.87 32.50 -6.89
C ASP A 570 3.39 31.05 -6.95
N ILE A 571 2.65 30.19 -7.66
CA ILE A 571 2.99 28.79 -7.83
C ILE A 571 4.35 28.57 -8.52
N SER A 572 4.86 29.55 -9.26
CA SER A 572 6.20 29.48 -9.85
C SER A 572 7.31 29.36 -8.79
N THR A 573 7.09 29.86 -7.57
CA THR A 573 8.08 29.73 -6.48
C THR A 573 8.26 28.28 -6.03
N ILE A 574 7.21 27.46 -6.15
CA ILE A 574 7.20 26.05 -5.75
C ILE A 574 7.64 25.16 -6.92
N THR A 575 7.11 25.43 -8.11
CA THR A 575 7.16 24.50 -9.24
C THR A 575 8.40 24.64 -10.09
N PHE A 576 9.23 25.66 -9.86
CA PHE A 576 10.47 25.85 -10.63
C PHE A 576 11.38 24.62 -10.56
N ASN A 577 11.55 24.10 -9.35
CA ASN A 577 12.35 22.91 -9.09
C ASN A 577 11.78 21.65 -9.75
N TRP A 578 10.45 21.57 -9.91
CA TRP A 578 9.79 20.43 -10.54
C TRP A 578 10.23 20.29 -11.99
N PHE A 579 10.28 21.40 -12.73
CA PHE A 579 10.64 21.37 -14.14
C PHE A 579 12.15 21.25 -14.36
N ILE A 580 12.97 22.01 -13.62
CA ILE A 580 14.43 22.02 -13.86
C ILE A 580 15.12 20.72 -13.42
N ALA A 581 14.55 20.01 -12.44
CA ALA A 581 15.08 18.74 -11.92
C ALA A 581 14.22 17.52 -12.34
N VAL A 582 13.28 17.67 -13.28
CA VAL A 582 12.38 16.59 -13.73
C VAL A 582 11.72 15.86 -12.56
N PHE A 583 11.22 16.63 -11.59
CA PHE A 583 10.56 16.17 -10.36
C PHE A 583 11.44 15.34 -9.40
N VAL A 584 12.69 15.01 -9.72
CA VAL A 584 13.56 14.13 -8.92
C VAL A 584 13.71 14.58 -7.46
N ASN A 585 13.71 15.89 -7.20
CA ASN A 585 13.84 16.44 -5.85
C ASN A 585 12.49 16.73 -5.16
N SER A 586 11.38 16.34 -5.78
CA SER A 586 10.02 16.70 -5.38
C SER A 586 9.09 15.50 -5.23
N VAL A 587 9.41 14.37 -5.87
CA VAL A 587 8.69 13.10 -5.73
C VAL A 587 9.63 11.97 -5.31
N PRO A 588 9.13 10.91 -4.64
CA PRO A 588 9.94 9.72 -4.34
C PRO A 588 10.50 9.09 -5.64
N ILE A 589 11.68 8.46 -5.53
CA ILE A 589 12.38 7.79 -6.63
C ILE A 589 11.80 6.40 -6.93
#